data_AF-A0A354XUF4-F1
#
_entry.id   AF-A0A354XUF4-F1
#
_cell.length_a   1.000
_cell.length_b   1.000
_cell.length_c   1.000
_cell.angle_alpha   90.00
_cell.angle_beta   90.00
_cell.angle_gamma   90.00
#
_symmetry.space_group_name_H-M   'P 1'
#
loop_
_entity.id
_entity.type
_entity.pdbx_description
1 polymer ?
#
loop_
_entity_poly.entity_id
_entity_poly.type
_entity_poly.pdbx_seq_one_letter_code
_entity_poly.pdbx_strand_id
1 'polypeptide(L)'
;MSLRKFLDKIKPNFEEGGKFHWLNSTYDAFETFLYVPNKTSKSGVHIHDARDSKRTMVIVILALIPALLMGMYNVGYQHYLAINVQAGFLETFLYGLLAILPQIVVSYVVGLGIEFA
;
A
#
# COMPACT_ATOMS: atom_id res chain seq x y z
N MET A 1 1.15 0.07 -24.97
CA MET A 1 2.57 0.53 -24.95
C MET A 1 2.72 2.05 -24.71
N SER A 2 1.64 2.85 -24.58
CA SER A 2 1.76 4.29 -24.28
C SER A 2 1.97 4.59 -22.79
N LEU A 3 1.29 3.86 -21.89
CA LEU A 3 1.46 4.04 -20.44
C LEU A 3 2.91 3.81 -19.99
N ARG A 4 3.55 2.75 -20.50
CA ARG A 4 4.96 2.45 -20.20
C ARG A 4 5.92 3.55 -20.71
N LYS A 5 5.74 4.02 -21.95
CA LYS A 5 6.52 5.14 -22.50
C LYS A 5 6.30 6.45 -21.72
N PHE A 6 5.11 6.66 -21.17
CA PHE A 6 4.81 7.82 -20.34
C PHE A 6 5.53 7.75 -18.99
N LEU A 7 5.49 6.59 -18.33
CA LEU A 7 6.27 6.35 -17.11
C LEU A 7 7.78 6.49 -17.39
N ASP A 8 8.30 5.81 -18.42
CA ASP A 8 9.73 5.90 -18.79
C ASP A 8 10.21 7.34 -19.05
N LYS A 9 9.34 8.23 -19.55
CA LYS A 9 9.65 9.64 -19.80
C LYS A 9 9.73 10.47 -18.52
N ILE A 10 8.98 10.11 -17.49
CA ILE A 10 8.91 10.87 -16.23
C ILE A 10 9.94 10.36 -15.22
N LYS A 11 10.30 9.08 -15.31
CA LYS A 11 11.31 8.38 -14.50
C LYS A 11 12.61 9.17 -14.21
N PRO A 12 13.28 9.83 -15.18
CA PRO A 12 14.51 10.59 -14.89
C PRO A 12 14.33 11.80 -13.94
N ASN A 13 13.10 12.28 -13.70
CA ASN A 13 12.85 13.34 -12.71
C ASN A 13 12.85 12.83 -11.26
N PHE A 14 12.73 11.51 -11.08
CA PHE A 14 12.65 10.82 -9.80
C PHE A 14 13.93 10.03 -9.47
N GLU A 15 14.83 9.78 -10.43
CA GLU A 15 16.13 9.14 -10.20
C GLU A 15 17.16 10.06 -9.49
N GLU A 16 18.27 9.49 -8.99
CA GLU A 16 19.36 10.19 -8.29
C GLU A 16 19.89 11.38 -9.12
N GLY A 17 19.55 12.61 -8.70
CA GLY A 17 19.88 13.86 -9.40
C GLY A 17 18.69 14.64 -9.97
N GLY A 18 17.48 14.07 -9.94
CA GLY A 18 16.23 14.73 -10.35
C GLY A 18 15.60 15.62 -9.27
N LYS A 19 14.77 16.59 -9.67
CA LYS A 19 14.09 17.54 -8.76
C LYS A 19 13.19 16.85 -7.71
N PHE A 20 12.72 15.63 -7.98
CA PHE A 20 11.83 14.87 -7.11
C PHE A 20 12.47 13.58 -6.60
N HIS A 21 13.79 13.55 -6.42
CA HIS A 21 14.51 12.38 -5.93
C HIS A 21 13.94 11.81 -4.62
N TRP A 22 13.39 12.66 -3.75
CA TRP A 22 12.73 12.25 -2.51
C TRP A 22 11.43 11.44 -2.72
N LEU A 23 10.78 11.54 -3.89
CA LEU A 23 9.59 10.77 -4.28
C LEU A 23 9.92 9.50 -5.08
N ASN A 24 11.20 9.16 -5.24
CA ASN A 24 11.62 8.00 -6.03
C ASN A 24 10.97 6.71 -5.52
N SER A 25 10.88 6.55 -4.20
CA SER A 25 10.27 5.37 -3.56
C SER A 25 8.78 5.21 -3.92
N THR A 26 8.02 6.31 -3.91
CA THR A 26 6.59 6.30 -4.30
C THR A 26 6.42 6.01 -5.78
N TYR A 27 7.28 6.59 -6.63
CA TYR A 27 7.24 6.37 -8.07
C TYR A 27 7.59 4.92 -8.43
N ASP A 28 8.63 4.36 -7.82
CA ASP A 28 9.07 2.96 -8.02
C ASP A 28 8.03 1.96 -7.50
N ALA A 29 7.36 2.26 -6.38
CA ALA A 29 6.23 1.48 -5.90
C ALA A 29 5.07 1.45 -6.90
N PHE A 30 4.73 2.61 -7.50
CA PHE A 30 3.68 2.71 -8.50
C PHE A 30 4.05 2.03 -9.82
N GLU A 31 5.31 2.15 -10.28
CA GLU A 31 5.80 1.46 -11.47
C GLU A 31 5.79 -0.06 -11.27
N THR A 32 6.25 -0.55 -10.12
CA THR A 32 6.28 -1.99 -9.83
C THR A 32 4.89 -2.59 -9.56
N PHE A 33 3.92 -1.76 -9.16
CA PHE A 33 2.51 -2.17 -9.08
C PHE A 33 1.93 -2.48 -10.47
N LEU A 34 2.26 -1.67 -11.47
CA LEU A 34 1.72 -1.80 -12.82
C LEU A 34 2.55 -2.72 -13.73
N TYR A 35 3.86 -2.82 -13.51
CA TYR A 35 4.78 -3.53 -14.38
C TYR A 35 5.76 -4.40 -13.61
N VAL A 36 6.06 -5.58 -14.16
CA VAL A 36 7.10 -6.46 -13.61
C VAL A 36 8.49 -5.84 -13.85
N PRO A 37 9.37 -5.81 -12.83
CA PRO A 37 10.75 -5.35 -13.03
C PRO A 37 11.47 -6.23 -14.04
N ASN A 38 12.14 -5.61 -15.02
CA ASN A 38 12.93 -6.35 -16.02
C ASN A 38 14.40 -6.53 -15.57
N LYS A 39 14.64 -6.55 -14.26
CA LYS A 39 15.98 -6.69 -13.67
C LYS A 39 16.19 -8.15 -13.30
N THR A 40 17.00 -8.86 -14.07
CA THR A 40 17.40 -10.25 -13.79
C THR A 40 18.87 -10.32 -13.39
N SER A 41 19.24 -11.36 -12.64
CA SER A 41 20.64 -11.64 -12.31
C SER A 41 21.45 -11.82 -13.60
N LYS A 42 22.53 -11.06 -13.77
CA LYS A 42 23.34 -11.07 -15.00
C LYS A 42 24.52 -12.05 -14.98
N SER A 43 24.93 -12.54 -13.81
CA SER A 43 26.05 -13.50 -13.66
C SER A 43 26.06 -14.15 -12.26
N GLY A 44 26.51 -15.40 -12.17
CA GLY A 44 27.04 -15.98 -10.92
C GLY A 44 26.06 -16.56 -9.89
N VAL A 45 24.81 -16.89 -10.24
CA VAL A 45 23.85 -17.49 -9.28
C VAL A 45 23.60 -18.98 -9.54
N HIS A 46 23.52 -19.77 -8.46
CA HIS A 46 23.31 -21.23 -8.52
C HIS A 46 21.90 -21.59 -9.03
N ILE A 47 20.88 -20.81 -8.66
CA ILE A 47 19.48 -20.94 -9.11
C ILE A 47 18.92 -19.54 -9.36
N HIS A 48 18.24 -19.35 -10.49
CA HIS A 48 17.51 -18.13 -10.80
C HIS A 48 16.07 -18.25 -10.28
N ASP A 49 15.67 -17.41 -9.32
CA ASP A 49 14.30 -17.34 -8.82
C ASP A 49 13.47 -16.36 -9.67
N ALA A 50 12.20 -16.69 -9.90
CA ALA A 50 11.21 -15.88 -10.58
C ALA A 50 10.25 -15.15 -9.61
N ARG A 51 10.39 -15.39 -8.30
CA ARG A 51 9.57 -14.73 -7.28
C ARG A 51 10.00 -13.28 -7.12
N ASP A 52 9.03 -12.38 -7.34
CA ASP A 52 9.17 -10.97 -7.05
C ASP A 52 8.54 -10.67 -5.69
N SER A 53 9.38 -10.40 -4.69
CA SER A 53 8.94 -10.14 -3.32
C SER A 53 8.01 -8.93 -3.23
N LYS A 54 8.22 -7.90 -4.07
CA LYS A 54 7.39 -6.69 -4.06
C LYS A 54 5.98 -7.00 -4.57
N ARG A 55 5.85 -7.81 -5.63
CA ARG A 55 4.56 -8.29 -6.14
C ARG A 55 3.82 -9.14 -5.11
N THR A 56 4.51 -10.06 -4.45
CA THR A 56 3.88 -10.86 -3.39
C THR A 56 3.35 -9.96 -2.26
N MET A 57 4.12 -8.94 -1.86
CA MET A 57 3.69 -7.98 -0.83
C MET A 57 2.43 -7.20 -1.24
N VAL A 58 2.35 -6.72 -2.49
CA VAL A 58 1.15 -6.03 -3.00
C VAL A 58 -0.08 -6.93 -2.99
N ILE A 59 0.06 -8.20 -3.42
CA ILE A 59 -1.05 -9.16 -3.44
C ILE A 59 -1.58 -9.39 -2.01
N VAL A 60 -0.68 -9.48 -1.02
CA VAL A 60 -1.06 -9.61 0.39
C VAL A 60 -1.85 -8.38 0.85
N ILE A 61 -1.40 -7.16 0.54
CA ILE A 61 -2.13 -5.93 0.89
C ILE A 61 -3.53 -5.92 0.27
N LEU A 62 -3.65 -6.27 -1.02
CA LEU A 62 -4.94 -6.34 -1.70
C LEU A 62 -5.87 -7.39 -1.06
N ALA A 63 -5.34 -8.54 -0.64
CA ALA A 63 -6.10 -9.58 0.05
C ALA A 63 -6.57 -9.15 1.46
N LEU A 64 -5.91 -8.17 2.09
CA LEU A 64 -6.29 -7.64 3.41
C LEU A 64 -7.41 -6.59 3.33
N ILE A 65 -7.64 -5.95 2.18
CA ILE A 65 -8.66 -4.90 2.02
C ILE A 65 -10.07 -5.38 2.43
N PRO A 66 -10.56 -6.56 1.99
CA PRO A 66 -11.89 -7.05 2.41
C PRO A 66 -11.98 -7.28 3.92
N ALA A 67 -10.92 -7.81 4.54
CA ALA A 67 -10.87 -8.05 5.98
C ALA A 67 -10.88 -6.73 6.76
N LEU A 68 -10.17 -5.71 6.27
CA LEU A 68 -10.14 -4.37 6.85
C LEU A 68 -11.50 -3.68 6.78
N LEU A 69 -12.21 -3.78 5.65
CA LEU A 69 -13.56 -3.22 5.50
C LEU A 69 -14.56 -3.89 6.45
N MET A 70 -14.49 -5.22 6.60
CA MET A 70 -15.29 -5.93 7.60
C MET A 70 -14.92 -5.49 9.03
N GLY A 71 -13.62 -5.35 9.32
CA GLY A 71 -13.14 -4.85 10.61
C GLY A 71 -13.72 -3.49 10.98
N MET A 72 -13.74 -2.54 10.03
CA MET A 72 -14.38 -1.23 10.20
C MET A 72 -15.86 -1.37 10.54
N TYR A 73 -16.61 -2.16 9.76
CA TYR A 73 -18.02 -2.39 10.05
C TYR A 73 -18.24 -3.02 11.43
N ASN A 74 -17.43 -4.01 11.81
CA ASN A 74 -17.56 -4.70 13.08
C ASN A 74 -17.28 -3.78 14.28
N VAL A 75 -16.23 -2.94 14.22
CA VAL A 75 -15.95 -1.96 15.28
C VAL A 75 -17.12 -1.00 15.47
N GLY A 76 -17.69 -0.50 14.38
CA GLY A 76 -18.91 0.31 14.43
C GLY A 76 -20.10 -0.44 15.04
N TYR A 77 -20.31 -1.69 14.60
CA TYR A 77 -21.45 -2.49 15.05
C TYR A 77 -21.40 -2.74 16.55
N GLN A 78 -20.23 -3.10 17.08
CA GLN A 78 -20.04 -3.29 18.51
C GLN A 78 -20.22 -2.00 19.31
N HIS A 79 -19.82 -0.85 18.76
CA HIS A 79 -20.05 0.44 19.40
C HIS A 79 -21.55 0.74 19.56
N TYR A 80 -22.32 0.65 18.47
CA TYR A 80 -23.77 0.92 18.49
C TYR A 80 -24.56 -0.09 19.31
N LEU A 81 -24.12 -1.36 19.32
CA LEU A 81 -24.68 -2.40 20.17
C LEU A 81 -24.47 -2.10 21.66
N ALA A 82 -23.28 -1.62 22.05
CA ALA A 82 -22.98 -1.29 23.45
C ALA A 82 -23.83 -0.12 23.99
N ILE A 83 -24.13 0.88 23.14
CA ILE A 83 -24.97 2.03 23.51
C ILE A 83 -26.48 1.78 23.29
N ASN A 84 -26.87 0.59 22.82
CA ASN A 84 -28.26 0.21 22.50
C ASN A 84 -28.95 1.17 21.51
N VAL A 85 -28.20 1.74 20.56
CA VAL A 85 -28.74 2.62 19.51
C VAL A 85 -28.77 1.85 18.19
N GLN A 86 -29.92 1.86 17.51
CA GLN A 86 -30.02 1.31 16.16
C GLN A 86 -29.47 2.32 15.15
N ALA A 87 -28.28 2.04 14.63
CA ALA A 87 -27.65 2.83 13.58
C ALA A 87 -27.84 2.18 12.21
N GLY A 88 -27.88 2.99 11.17
CA GLY A 88 -27.86 2.52 9.80
C GLY A 88 -26.52 1.84 9.44
N PHE A 89 -26.50 1.07 8.34
CA PHE A 89 -25.26 0.46 7.84
C PHE A 89 -24.13 1.48 7.61
N LEU A 90 -24.46 2.63 7.00
CA LEU A 90 -23.49 3.68 6.72
C LEU A 90 -22.98 4.37 7.98
N GLU A 91 -23.84 4.63 8.96
CA GLU A 91 -23.46 5.27 10.23
C GLU A 91 -22.53 4.36 11.05
N THR A 92 -22.83 3.06 11.05
CA THR A 92 -22.01 2.00 11.64
C THR A 92 -20.64 1.97 10.99
N PHE A 93 -20.59 1.91 9.66
CA PHE A 93 -19.34 1.87 8.91
C PHE A 93 -18.52 3.15 9.08
N LEU A 94 -19.14 4.34 9.02
CA LEU A 94 -18.47 5.62 9.17
C LEU A 94 -17.85 5.79 10.56
N TYR A 95 -18.56 5.36 11.61
CA TYR A 95 -18.00 5.37 12.97
C TYR A 95 -16.75 4.47 13.05
N GLY A 96 -16.86 3.24 12.55
CA GLY A 96 -15.75 2.29 12.55
C GLY A 96 -14.55 2.77 11.72
N LEU A 97 -14.81 3.39 10.56
CA LEU A 97 -13.78 4.02 9.73
C LEU A 97 -13.06 5.14 10.50
N LEU A 98 -13.81 6.05 11.14
CA LEU A 98 -13.24 7.17 11.89
C LEU A 98 -12.46 6.69 13.12
N ALA A 99 -12.87 5.59 13.74
CA ALA A 99 -12.16 4.99 14.87
C ALA A 99 -10.85 4.27 14.47
N ILE A 100 -10.84 3.60 13.31
CA ILE A 100 -9.68 2.80 12.86
C ILE A 100 -8.64 3.65 12.11
N LEU A 101 -9.05 4.70 11.41
CA LEU A 101 -8.16 5.53 10.58
C LEU A 101 -6.96 6.10 11.37
N PRO A 102 -7.12 6.66 12.59
CA PRO A 102 -5.99 7.13 13.39
C PRO A 102 -4.99 6.01 13.74
N GLN A 103 -5.47 4.79 14.02
CA GLN A 103 -4.62 3.66 14.35
C GLN A 103 -3.75 3.24 13.17
N ILE A 104 -4.34 3.22 11.97
CA ILE A 104 -3.61 2.95 10.72
C ILE A 104 -2.57 4.04 10.46
N VAL A 105 -2.95 5.32 10.57
CA VAL A 105 -2.01 6.42 10.33
C VAL A 105 -0.81 6.34 11.28
N VAL A 106 -1.04 6.11 12.57
CA VAL A 106 0.05 6.00 13.55
C VAL A 106 0.96 4.80 13.26
N SER A 107 0.40 3.64 12.92
CA SER A 107 1.22 2.44 12.65
C SER A 107 2.11 2.61 11.42
N TYR A 108 1.59 3.20 10.33
CA TYR A 108 2.38 3.45 9.12
C TYR A 108 3.40 4.57 9.31
N VAL A 109 3.04 5.67 9.96
CA VAL A 109 3.96 6.81 10.19
C VAL A 109 5.12 6.40 11.10
N VAL A 110 4.83 5.72 12.21
CA VAL A 110 5.87 5.26 13.13
C VAL A 110 6.70 4.14 12.50
N GLY A 111 6.06 3.18 11.82
CA GLY A 111 6.75 2.09 11.13
C GLY A 111 7.72 2.59 10.07
N LEU A 112 7.24 3.40 9.12
CA LEU A 112 8.09 4.01 8.09
C LEU A 112 9.13 4.95 8.71
N GLY A 113 8.75 5.70 9.75
CA GLY A 113 9.66 6.62 10.44
C GLY A 113 10.88 5.90 11.02
N ILE A 114 10.70 4.71 11.60
CA ILE A 114 11.81 3.90 12.13
C ILE A 114 12.58 3.19 11.02
N GLU A 115 11.93 2.77 9.93
CA GLU A 115 12.59 2.12 8.80
C GLU A 115 13.54 3.05 8.03
N PHE A 116 13.25 4.36 8.00
CA PHE A 116 14.05 5.36 7.29
C PHE A 116 14.95 6.22 8.19
N ALA A 117 14.83 6.12 9.52
CA ALA A 117 15.69 6.82 10.49
C ALA A 117 17.02 6.10 10.71
#